data_AF-A0A940WRJ0-F1
#
_entry.id   AF-A0A940WRJ0-F1
#
_cell.length_a   1.000
_cell.length_b   1.000
_cell.length_c   1.000
_cell.angle_alpha   90.00
_cell.angle_beta   90.00
_cell.angle_gamma   90.00
#
_symmetry.space_group_name_H-M   'P 1'
#
loop_
_entity.id
_entity.type
_entity.pdbx_description
1 polymer ?
#
loop_
_entity_poly.entity_id
_entity_poly.type
_entity_poly.pdbx_seq_one_letter_code
_entity_poly.pdbx_strand_id
1 'polypeptide(L)'
;MKYTTILLLFIFCASLLGCREVSHTEPSPVTFKDKNLEQLVRETIDQNEGDLTQIDLEQINQLDASHRYITNLEGVQSLVKLEELKLAGNKINDLSPLKELEKLTTVDLADNPLALEAQSSDANVIEELIDRGVQVIYDQKEIEQEFSKGVFYQVANGANKVYLFGSIQVGTSDLHPLHPMIEEAYEEASQVAFEVNVNRSDELEIMQAMLDLGVYSDGTSLKDHISTNLYEELLVFLQPYEIGSEDISRFKPWVVANMIQSQLLEERGFEDQQSIANHFLLKAEEDGKKVLSLEQFSDHIMLSNKLEPTEQESLLKQTLEEIQVADRAFEQLISYWKNGDIEALEELREADQYKDLDISAYMAVLTEDRDVHMTEKIIEILESEEEQTTFIVVGSIHLVGDNSIVDLLGEKGYQVLPGLVQGTIE
;
A
#
# COMPACT_ATOMS: atom_id res chain seq x y z
N MET A 1 45.74 91.78 66.38
CA MET A 1 45.09 91.28 67.61
C MET A 1 44.53 89.90 67.29
N LYS A 2 45.15 88.78 67.74
CA LYS A 2 44.86 88.05 68.99
C LYS A 2 43.38 87.60 69.02
N TYR A 3 42.95 86.33 69.12
CA TYR A 3 43.51 85.03 69.56
C TYR A 3 42.50 83.89 69.20
N THR A 4 42.98 82.66 68.94
CA THR A 4 42.57 81.30 69.44
C THR A 4 41.04 80.94 69.55
N THR A 5 40.47 79.76 69.22
CA THR A 5 40.82 78.35 69.54
C THR A 5 39.85 77.34 68.84
N ILE A 6 40.41 76.31 68.18
CA ILE A 6 40.08 74.85 68.05
C ILE A 6 38.66 74.31 68.41
N LEU A 7 38.02 73.44 67.57
CA LEU A 7 37.70 71.99 67.79
C LEU A 7 36.59 71.36 66.87
N LEU A 8 36.92 70.25 66.16
CA LEU A 8 36.21 69.01 65.69
C LEU A 8 34.71 68.88 65.26
N LEU A 9 34.53 68.13 64.14
CA LEU A 9 33.55 67.04 63.80
C LEU A 9 32.01 67.28 63.75
N PHE A 10 31.35 67.01 62.59
CA PHE A 10 30.61 65.76 62.26
C PHE A 10 29.82 65.86 60.92
N ILE A 11 29.73 64.72 60.23
CA ILE A 11 29.00 64.42 58.97
C ILE A 11 27.49 64.31 59.24
N PHE A 12 26.62 64.72 58.30
CA PHE A 12 25.39 63.98 58.04
C PHE A 12 24.92 64.08 56.58
N CYS A 13 24.63 62.91 56.02
CA CYS A 13 24.15 62.61 54.67
C CYS A 13 22.65 62.34 54.74
N ALA A 14 21.84 62.86 53.80
CA ALA A 14 20.60 62.22 53.33
C ALA A 14 19.99 63.03 52.18
N SER A 15 19.99 62.45 50.99
CA SER A 15 19.40 62.96 49.76
C SER A 15 18.02 62.36 49.48
N LEU A 16 17.08 63.23 49.10
CA LEU A 16 16.01 63.07 48.10
C LEU A 16 14.96 61.95 48.28
N LEU A 17 13.76 62.36 48.69
CA LEU A 17 12.50 61.63 48.54
C LEU A 17 11.94 61.83 47.11
N GLY A 18 11.77 60.74 46.38
CA GLY A 18 10.93 60.66 45.18
C GLY A 18 10.32 59.26 45.13
N CYS A 19 9.05 59.14 45.52
CA CYS A 19 8.30 57.88 45.43
C CYS A 19 8.15 57.49 43.96
N ARG A 20 8.57 56.28 43.61
CA ARG A 20 8.34 55.64 42.31
C ARG A 20 7.22 54.63 42.52
N GLU A 21 6.08 54.81 41.87
CA GLU A 21 5.08 53.76 41.73
C GLU A 21 5.72 52.58 40.99
N VAL A 22 5.80 51.45 41.66
CA VAL A 22 6.18 50.18 41.06
C VAL A 22 4.92 49.66 40.38
N SER A 23 4.89 49.62 39.05
CA SER A 23 3.85 48.88 38.33
C SER A 23 4.08 47.40 38.58
N HIS A 24 3.27 46.78 39.44
CA HIS A 24 3.16 45.34 39.50
C HIS A 24 2.48 44.90 38.20
N THR A 25 3.25 44.34 37.26
CA THR A 25 2.68 43.58 36.16
C THR A 25 2.15 42.29 36.76
N GLU A 26 0.83 42.16 36.87
CA GLU A 26 0.19 40.90 37.23
C GLU A 26 0.66 39.81 36.24
N PRO A 27 1.09 38.64 36.72
CA PRO A 27 1.53 37.55 35.85
C PRO A 27 0.41 37.16 34.88
N SER A 28 0.78 36.87 33.63
CA SER A 28 -0.19 36.53 32.60
C SER A 28 -0.91 35.22 32.93
N PRO A 29 -2.24 35.14 32.73
CA PRO A 29 -3.02 33.95 33.03
C PRO A 29 -2.67 32.81 32.05
N VAL A 30 -2.55 31.60 32.59
CA VAL A 30 -2.39 30.35 31.86
C VAL A 30 -3.77 29.71 31.69
N THR A 31 -4.04 29.17 30.50
CA THR A 31 -5.31 28.54 30.16
C THR A 31 -5.11 27.11 29.67
N PHE A 32 -6.00 26.21 30.06
CA PHE A 32 -6.08 24.83 29.55
C PHE A 32 -7.34 24.71 28.70
N LYS A 33 -7.24 24.14 27.49
CA LYS A 33 -8.42 24.01 26.63
C LYS A 33 -9.40 22.96 27.11
N ASP A 34 -8.90 21.89 27.71
CA ASP A 34 -9.72 20.83 28.30
C ASP A 34 -10.06 21.18 29.76
N LYS A 35 -11.36 21.25 30.06
CA LYS A 35 -11.85 21.61 31.40
C LYS A 35 -11.55 20.55 32.44
N ASN A 36 -11.48 19.27 32.05
CA ASN A 36 -11.15 18.20 32.99
C ASN A 36 -9.66 18.28 33.37
N LEU A 37 -8.80 18.64 32.40
CA LEU A 37 -7.40 18.93 32.66
C LEU A 37 -7.23 20.17 33.54
N GLU A 38 -7.92 21.29 33.22
CA GLU A 38 -7.88 22.50 34.05
C GLU A 38 -8.32 22.21 35.49
N GLN A 39 -9.43 21.50 35.66
CA GLN A 39 -9.97 21.16 36.96
C GLN A 39 -8.97 20.31 37.76
N LEU A 40 -8.33 19.31 37.14
CA LEU A 40 -7.31 18.50 37.79
C LEU A 40 -6.11 19.33 38.23
N VAL A 41 -5.65 20.26 37.40
CA VAL A 41 -4.55 21.16 37.74
C VAL A 41 -4.92 22.00 38.97
N ARG A 42 -6.13 22.59 38.98
CA ARG A 42 -6.66 23.35 40.12
C ARG A 42 -6.74 22.52 41.41
N GLU A 43 -7.26 21.29 41.31
CA GLU A 43 -7.32 20.33 42.42
C GLU A 43 -5.92 20.01 42.97
N THR A 44 -4.92 19.89 42.09
CA THR A 44 -3.54 19.55 42.45
C THR A 44 -2.85 20.65 43.25
N ILE A 45 -3.18 21.91 42.99
CA ILE A 45 -2.58 23.09 43.65
C ILE A 45 -3.46 23.72 44.73
N ASP A 46 -4.61 23.10 45.04
CA ASP A 46 -5.63 23.62 45.98
C ASP A 46 -6.09 25.06 45.65
N GLN A 47 -6.24 25.36 44.35
CA GLN A 47 -6.68 26.66 43.84
C GLN A 47 -7.92 26.56 42.95
N ASN A 48 -9.09 26.60 43.60
CA ASN A 48 -10.37 26.40 42.92
C ASN A 48 -10.89 27.64 42.16
N GLU A 49 -10.34 28.83 42.43
CA GLU A 49 -10.78 30.10 41.84
C GLU A 49 -9.61 31.00 41.45
N GLY A 50 -9.88 32.00 40.62
CA GLY A 50 -8.88 32.94 40.13
C GLY A 50 -8.05 32.40 38.97
N ASP A 51 -7.23 33.29 38.42
CA ASP A 51 -6.36 32.98 37.29
C ASP A 51 -5.23 32.04 37.72
N LEU A 52 -4.95 31.02 36.91
CA LEU A 52 -3.76 30.19 37.06
C LEU A 52 -2.57 30.96 36.47
N THR A 53 -1.48 31.06 37.22
CA THR A 53 -0.27 31.76 36.77
C THR A 53 0.88 30.78 36.65
N GLN A 54 1.95 31.18 35.94
CA GLN A 54 3.13 30.32 35.81
C GLN A 54 3.73 29.93 37.18
N ILE A 55 3.68 30.83 38.16
CA ILE A 55 4.19 30.60 39.52
C ILE A 55 3.40 29.48 40.21
N ASP A 56 2.09 29.46 40.04
CA ASP A 56 1.21 28.45 40.65
C ASP A 56 1.49 27.05 40.10
N LEU A 57 1.93 26.96 38.83
CA LEU A 57 2.20 25.71 38.13
C LEU A 57 3.61 25.15 38.40
N GLU A 58 4.56 25.96 38.87
CA GLU A 58 5.93 25.52 39.17
C GLU A 58 6.03 24.45 40.27
N GLN A 59 4.98 24.28 41.08
CA GLN A 59 4.93 23.25 42.11
C GLN A 59 4.51 21.86 41.60
N ILE A 60 4.01 21.75 40.36
CA ILE A 60 3.54 20.48 39.79
C ILE A 60 4.71 19.78 39.09
N ASN A 61 5.24 18.73 39.71
CA ASN A 61 6.24 17.84 39.12
C ASN A 61 5.69 16.46 38.75
N GLN A 62 4.53 16.08 39.28
CA GLN A 62 3.83 14.85 38.94
C GLN A 62 2.35 15.14 38.79
N LEU A 63 1.71 14.56 37.77
CA LEU A 63 0.29 14.73 37.52
C LEU A 63 -0.33 13.40 37.08
N ASP A 64 -1.29 12.89 37.86
CA ASP A 64 -2.10 11.73 37.47
C ASP A 64 -3.45 12.19 36.93
N ALA A 65 -3.55 12.16 35.61
CA ALA A 65 -4.71 12.55 34.82
C ALA A 65 -5.41 11.35 34.18
N SER A 66 -5.17 10.14 34.67
CA SER A 66 -5.75 8.91 34.13
C SER A 66 -7.28 8.88 34.30
N HIS A 67 -8.00 8.37 33.29
CA HIS A 67 -9.46 8.20 33.29
C HIS A 67 -10.27 9.48 33.60
N ARG A 68 -9.82 10.63 33.09
CA ARG A 68 -10.46 11.94 33.31
C ARG A 68 -11.26 12.45 32.11
N TYR A 69 -11.47 11.62 31.08
CA TYR A 69 -12.14 12.00 29.83
C TYR A 69 -11.51 13.22 29.16
N ILE A 70 -10.18 13.35 29.26
CA ILE A 70 -9.42 14.42 28.61
C ILE A 70 -9.37 14.13 27.11
N THR A 71 -9.56 15.18 26.32
CA THR A 71 -9.56 15.14 24.85
C THR A 71 -8.52 16.07 24.24
N ASN A 72 -8.04 17.07 24.99
CA ASN A 72 -7.14 18.09 24.47
C ASN A 72 -6.06 18.43 25.51
N LEU A 73 -4.79 18.35 25.10
CA LEU A 73 -3.65 18.60 25.98
C LEU A 73 -3.14 20.06 25.95
N GLU A 74 -3.75 20.94 25.14
CA GLU A 74 -3.34 22.34 25.06
C GLU A 74 -3.42 23.03 26.43
N GLY A 75 -2.29 23.62 26.83
CA GLY A 75 -2.06 24.21 28.14
C GLY A 75 -1.09 23.39 28.99
N VAL A 76 -0.96 22.07 28.76
CA VAL A 76 -0.06 21.18 29.51
C VAL A 76 1.40 21.64 29.43
N GLN A 77 1.81 22.23 28.31
CA GLN A 77 3.17 22.76 28.11
C GLN A 77 3.59 23.81 29.16
N SER A 78 2.62 24.43 29.84
CA SER A 78 2.87 25.41 30.90
C SER A 78 3.38 24.76 32.20
N LEU A 79 3.26 23.44 32.34
CA LEU A 79 3.75 22.65 33.48
C LEU A 79 5.27 22.38 33.35
N VAL A 80 6.07 23.44 33.29
CA VAL A 80 7.51 23.40 32.95
C VAL A 80 8.40 22.60 33.93
N LYS A 81 7.85 22.19 35.08
CA LYS A 81 8.53 21.36 36.10
C LYS A 81 8.06 19.90 36.10
N LEU A 82 7.14 19.53 35.21
CA LEU A 82 6.53 18.20 35.17
C LEU A 82 7.57 17.13 34.76
N GLU A 83 7.71 16.11 35.59
CA GLU A 83 8.61 14.96 35.42
C GLU A 83 7.80 13.68 35.14
N GLU A 84 6.63 13.51 35.75
CA GLU A 84 5.76 12.34 35.55
C GLU A 84 4.34 12.76 35.18
N LEU A 85 3.81 12.22 34.08
CA LEU A 85 2.45 12.49 33.61
C LEU A 85 1.71 11.20 33.25
N LYS A 86 0.64 10.87 33.97
CA LYS A 86 -0.22 9.73 33.64
C LYS A 86 -1.49 10.20 32.95
N LEU A 87 -1.73 9.69 31.75
CA LEU A 87 -2.86 10.05 30.88
C LEU A 87 -3.64 8.82 30.43
N ALA A 88 -3.42 7.66 31.07
CA ALA A 88 -4.04 6.42 30.65
C ALA A 88 -5.58 6.49 30.64
N GLY A 89 -6.21 5.89 29.63
CA GLY A 89 -7.68 5.75 29.56
C GLY A 89 -8.43 7.06 29.36
N ASN A 90 -7.90 7.95 28.53
CA ASN A 90 -8.52 9.20 28.10
C ASN A 90 -8.98 9.11 26.63
N LYS A 91 -9.19 10.24 25.98
CA LYS A 91 -9.62 10.35 24.57
C LYS A 91 -8.71 11.29 23.79
N ILE A 92 -7.42 11.23 24.08
CA ILE A 92 -6.39 12.09 23.49
C ILE A 92 -6.02 11.54 22.11
N ASN A 93 -5.90 12.42 21.12
CA ASN A 93 -5.55 12.10 19.74
C ASN A 93 -4.58 13.14 19.11
N ASP A 94 -3.94 13.94 19.96
CA ASP A 94 -2.91 14.90 19.57
C ASP A 94 -1.91 15.03 20.72
N LEU A 95 -0.73 14.47 20.51
CA LEU A 95 0.36 14.49 21.48
C LEU A 95 1.28 15.70 21.35
N SER A 96 1.08 16.58 20.36
CA SER A 96 1.99 17.69 20.07
C SER A 96 2.33 18.59 21.27
N PRO A 97 1.42 18.88 22.23
CA PRO A 97 1.76 19.71 23.40
C PRO A 97 2.81 19.10 24.33
N LEU A 98 3.03 17.77 24.28
CA LEU A 98 4.01 17.08 25.13
C LEU A 98 5.46 17.38 24.74
N LYS A 99 5.70 17.82 23.49
CA LYS A 99 7.05 18.12 22.99
C LYS A 99 7.73 19.23 23.79
N GLU A 100 6.97 20.18 24.31
CA GLU A 100 7.49 21.34 25.05
C GLU A 100 7.87 21.02 26.51
N LEU A 101 7.51 19.84 27.03
CA LEU A 101 7.78 19.45 28.42
C LEU A 101 9.21 18.95 28.61
N GLU A 102 10.19 19.86 28.64
CA GLU A 102 11.62 19.54 28.72
C GLU A 102 12.06 18.69 29.92
N LYS A 103 11.29 18.71 31.02
CA LYS A 103 11.58 17.98 32.26
C LYS A 103 10.90 16.61 32.37
N LEU A 104 10.04 16.27 31.41
CA LEU A 104 9.30 15.01 31.44
C LEU A 104 10.28 13.84 31.39
N THR A 105 10.14 12.89 32.31
CA THR A 105 10.93 11.65 32.38
C THR A 105 10.07 10.42 32.18
N THR A 106 8.77 10.50 32.50
CA THR A 106 7.82 9.40 32.33
C THR A 106 6.47 9.92 31.87
N VAL A 107 5.89 9.26 30.87
CA VAL A 107 4.52 9.51 30.43
C VAL A 107 3.78 8.20 30.18
N ASP A 108 2.55 8.10 30.68
CA ASP A 108 1.66 6.97 30.42
C ASP A 108 0.50 7.42 29.54
N LEU A 109 0.44 6.92 28.31
CA LEU A 109 -0.49 7.23 27.25
C LEU A 109 -1.42 6.06 26.91
N ALA A 110 -1.35 4.94 27.63
CA ALA A 110 -2.13 3.74 27.35
C ALA A 110 -3.64 4.03 27.28
N ASP A 111 -4.40 3.19 26.58
CA ASP A 111 -5.85 3.34 26.42
C ASP A 111 -6.28 4.73 25.90
N ASN A 112 -5.53 5.30 24.93
CA ASN A 112 -5.92 6.51 24.19
C ASN A 112 -6.04 6.21 22.68
N PRO A 113 -6.93 6.90 21.94
CA PRO A 113 -7.12 6.70 20.51
C PRO A 113 -6.00 7.33 19.66
N LEU A 114 -4.77 6.88 19.86
CA LEU A 114 -3.57 7.39 19.18
C LEU A 114 -3.40 6.77 17.80
N ALA A 115 -2.90 7.57 16.85
CA ALA A 115 -2.47 7.11 15.54
C ALA A 115 -1.05 6.52 15.66
N LEU A 116 -0.88 5.20 15.56
CA LEU A 116 0.40 4.51 15.83
C LEU A 116 1.03 3.88 14.58
N GLU A 117 0.48 4.15 13.41
CA GLU A 117 1.08 3.79 12.13
C GLU A 117 2.40 4.53 11.88
N ALA A 118 3.28 3.92 11.08
CA ALA A 118 4.60 4.50 10.79
C ALA A 118 4.46 5.91 10.19
N GLN A 119 5.25 6.85 10.70
CA GLN A 119 5.29 8.27 10.31
C GLN A 119 4.04 9.11 10.69
N SER A 120 3.10 8.57 11.46
CA SER A 120 1.97 9.36 11.99
C SER A 120 2.45 10.50 12.91
N SER A 121 1.59 11.50 13.13
CA SER A 121 1.92 12.63 14.02
C SER A 121 2.19 12.19 15.46
N ASP A 122 1.38 11.26 16.00
CA ASP A 122 1.52 10.78 17.37
C ASP A 122 2.73 9.85 17.51
N ALA A 123 2.98 8.96 16.53
CA ALA A 123 4.17 8.10 16.51
C ALA A 123 5.45 8.93 16.51
N ASN A 124 5.52 9.99 15.67
CA ASN A 124 6.67 10.90 15.64
C ASN A 124 6.89 11.63 16.98
N VAL A 125 5.82 11.99 17.70
CA VAL A 125 5.94 12.58 19.04
C VAL A 125 6.48 11.56 20.04
N ILE A 126 5.97 10.33 20.01
CA ILE A 126 6.42 9.24 20.88
C ILE A 126 7.91 8.95 20.65
N GLU A 127 8.33 8.84 19.39
CA GLU A 127 9.75 8.67 19.03
C GLU A 127 10.62 9.81 19.57
N GLU A 128 10.20 11.06 19.37
CA GLU A 128 10.93 12.23 19.88
C GLU A 128 11.06 12.22 21.42
N LEU A 129 10.02 11.81 22.14
CA LEU A 129 10.06 11.66 23.60
C LEU A 129 11.01 10.53 24.02
N ILE A 130 10.97 9.39 23.33
CA ILE A 130 11.87 8.26 23.60
C ILE A 130 13.34 8.66 23.34
N ASP A 131 13.62 9.38 22.25
CA ASP A 131 14.95 9.89 21.91
C ASP A 131 15.51 10.85 22.97
N ARG A 132 14.61 11.60 23.63
CA ARG A 132 14.96 12.46 24.77
C ARG A 132 15.18 11.69 26.08
N GLY A 133 14.98 10.37 26.08
CA GLY A 133 15.12 9.50 27.25
C GLY A 133 13.87 9.44 28.14
N VAL A 134 12.71 9.87 27.65
CA VAL A 134 11.43 9.74 28.37
C VAL A 134 10.97 8.28 28.31
N GLN A 135 10.55 7.73 29.44
CA GLN A 135 9.86 6.45 29.48
C GLN A 135 8.40 6.66 29.04
N VAL A 136 8.06 6.21 27.83
CA VAL A 136 6.71 6.31 27.27
C VAL A 136 6.02 4.95 27.39
N ILE A 137 4.91 4.90 28.11
CA ILE A 137 4.00 3.75 28.15
C ILE A 137 2.85 4.07 27.21
N TYR A 138 2.56 3.22 26.25
CA TYR A 138 1.46 3.38 25.29
C TYR A 138 1.03 2.00 24.82
N ASP A 139 -0.17 1.89 24.25
CA ASP A 139 -0.65 0.62 23.71
C ASP A 139 0.23 0.23 22.53
N GLN A 140 1.10 -0.77 22.70
CA GLN A 140 1.72 -1.41 21.56
C GLN A 140 0.62 -2.14 20.81
N LYS A 141 0.13 -1.53 19.72
CA LYS A 141 -0.37 -2.35 18.62
C LYS A 141 0.83 -3.16 18.15
N GLU A 142 0.81 -4.47 18.36
CA GLU A 142 1.63 -5.36 17.54
C GLU A 142 1.31 -4.99 16.10
N ILE A 143 2.23 -4.29 15.44
CA ILE A 143 2.25 -4.25 13.99
C ILE A 143 2.70 -5.67 13.62
N GLU A 144 1.77 -6.62 13.63
CA GLU A 144 1.97 -7.85 12.87
C GLU A 144 2.30 -7.36 11.46
N GLN A 145 3.51 -7.65 10.99
CA GLN A 145 3.90 -7.34 9.64
C GLN A 145 2.94 -8.13 8.74
N GLU A 146 1.93 -7.44 8.18
CA GLU A 146 0.95 -8.07 7.32
C GLU A 146 1.66 -8.49 6.04
N PHE A 147 1.77 -9.79 5.85
CA PHE A 147 2.32 -10.37 4.64
C PHE A 147 1.21 -10.59 3.62
N SER A 148 1.49 -10.24 2.36
CA SER A 148 0.63 -10.63 1.26
C SER A 148 0.69 -12.14 1.05
N LYS A 149 -0.47 -12.78 1.11
CA LYS A 149 -0.62 -14.24 0.99
C LYS A 149 -0.74 -14.70 -0.47
N GLY A 150 -1.34 -13.86 -1.32
CA GLY A 150 -1.62 -14.19 -2.71
C GLY A 150 -2.45 -15.46 -2.87
N VAL A 151 -2.46 -16.00 -4.09
CA VAL A 151 -3.00 -17.33 -4.38
C VAL A 151 -1.83 -18.28 -4.48
N PHE A 152 -1.72 -19.25 -3.57
CA PHE A 152 -0.51 -20.07 -3.49
C PHE A 152 -0.82 -21.54 -3.23
N TYR A 153 -0.34 -22.41 -4.11
CA TYR A 153 -0.51 -23.85 -4.07
C TYR A 153 0.80 -24.59 -4.30
N GLN A 154 0.80 -25.87 -3.97
CA GLN A 154 1.88 -26.81 -4.28
C GLN A 154 1.32 -28.13 -4.79
N VAL A 155 2.06 -28.77 -5.69
CA VAL A 155 1.75 -30.05 -6.29
C VAL A 155 3.03 -30.87 -6.35
N ALA A 156 2.97 -32.15 -6.00
CA ALA A 156 4.10 -33.07 -6.08
C ALA A 156 3.75 -34.31 -6.88
N ASN A 157 4.73 -34.84 -7.61
CA ASN A 157 4.64 -36.12 -8.30
C ASN A 157 5.99 -36.85 -8.19
N GLY A 158 6.07 -37.80 -7.26
CA GLY A 158 7.34 -38.45 -6.92
C GLY A 158 8.34 -37.44 -6.37
N ALA A 159 9.51 -37.33 -7.00
CA ALA A 159 10.55 -36.38 -6.62
C ALA A 159 10.36 -34.97 -7.22
N ASN A 160 9.44 -34.82 -8.19
CA ASN A 160 9.18 -33.53 -8.82
C ASN A 160 8.17 -32.73 -8.00
N LYS A 161 8.41 -31.44 -7.86
CA LYS A 161 7.53 -30.52 -7.14
C LYS A 161 7.30 -29.24 -7.94
N VAL A 162 6.06 -28.77 -7.94
CA VAL A 162 5.66 -27.50 -8.53
C VAL A 162 4.99 -26.65 -7.44
N TYR A 163 5.48 -25.42 -7.30
CA TYR A 163 4.80 -24.36 -6.56
C TYR A 163 4.06 -23.48 -7.55
N LEU A 164 2.75 -23.28 -7.35
CA LEU A 164 1.91 -22.42 -8.19
C LEU A 164 1.62 -21.14 -7.41
N PHE A 165 2.14 -20.02 -7.88
CA PHE A 165 1.89 -18.71 -7.29
C PHE A 165 1.13 -17.81 -8.27
N GLY A 166 -0.07 -17.44 -7.87
CA GLY A 166 -0.95 -16.53 -8.61
C GLY A 166 -0.57 -15.10 -8.31
N SER A 167 0.02 -14.42 -9.28
CA SER A 167 0.30 -12.99 -9.30
C SER A 167 -0.89 -12.17 -9.79
N ILE A 168 -0.92 -10.90 -9.42
CA ILE A 168 -1.75 -9.89 -10.10
C ILE A 168 -0.87 -9.12 -11.09
N GLN A 169 -1.41 -8.78 -12.26
CA GLN A 169 -0.68 -8.07 -13.34
C GLN A 169 -0.34 -6.61 -13.00
N VAL A 170 -0.69 -6.18 -11.80
CA VAL A 170 -0.60 -4.80 -11.38
C VAL A 170 0.41 -4.68 -10.25
N GLY A 171 1.43 -3.85 -10.49
CA GLY A 171 2.51 -3.59 -9.55
C GLY A 171 2.25 -2.37 -8.69
N THR A 172 2.23 -2.54 -7.37
CA THR A 172 2.25 -1.47 -6.38
C THR A 172 3.16 -1.83 -5.22
N SER A 173 3.79 -0.82 -4.60
CA SER A 173 4.73 -1.04 -3.49
C SER A 173 4.09 -1.68 -2.25
N ASP A 174 2.77 -1.62 -2.11
CA ASP A 174 2.00 -2.14 -0.98
C ASP A 174 1.66 -3.64 -1.09
N LEU A 175 2.11 -4.32 -2.16
CA LEU A 175 2.03 -5.78 -2.31
C LEU A 175 3.11 -6.53 -1.53
N HIS A 176 4.18 -5.84 -1.14
CA HIS A 176 5.26 -6.39 -0.33
C HIS A 176 5.11 -6.00 1.15
N PRO A 177 5.63 -6.82 2.09
CA PRO A 177 6.33 -8.09 1.88
C PRO A 177 5.39 -9.27 1.54
N LEU A 178 5.89 -10.23 0.77
CA LEU A 178 5.20 -11.50 0.53
C LEU A 178 5.35 -12.43 1.74
N HIS A 179 4.40 -13.35 1.90
CA HIS A 179 4.46 -14.34 2.97
C HIS A 179 5.75 -15.19 2.87
N PRO A 180 6.48 -15.43 3.99
CA PRO A 180 7.78 -16.11 3.96
C PRO A 180 7.78 -17.47 3.24
N MET A 181 6.69 -18.24 3.35
CA MET A 181 6.58 -19.53 2.64
C MET A 181 6.62 -19.42 1.11
N ILE A 182 6.22 -18.28 0.54
CA ILE A 182 6.31 -18.03 -0.90
C ILE A 182 7.78 -17.80 -1.28
N GLU A 183 8.49 -17.01 -0.48
CA GLU A 183 9.93 -16.75 -0.65
C GLU A 183 10.74 -18.05 -0.47
N GLU A 184 10.43 -18.86 0.54
CA GLU A 184 11.06 -20.16 0.79
C GLU A 184 10.83 -21.14 -0.38
N ALA A 185 9.62 -21.17 -0.94
CA ALA A 185 9.30 -21.98 -2.10
C ALA A 185 10.07 -21.54 -3.36
N TYR A 186 10.22 -20.24 -3.56
CA TYR A 186 11.09 -19.70 -4.61
C TYR A 186 12.55 -20.09 -4.38
N GLU A 187 13.05 -20.00 -3.15
CA GLU A 187 14.43 -20.36 -2.79
C GLU A 187 14.70 -21.85 -3.04
N GLU A 188 13.77 -22.73 -2.66
CA GLU A 188 13.83 -24.18 -2.91
C GLU A 188 13.86 -24.51 -4.40
N ALA A 189 13.16 -23.75 -5.23
CA ALA A 189 13.02 -24.06 -6.65
C ALA A 189 14.34 -23.95 -7.43
N SER A 190 14.63 -24.96 -8.24
CA SER A 190 15.79 -24.97 -9.13
C SER A 190 15.59 -24.14 -10.41
N GLN A 191 14.34 -23.88 -10.76
CA GLN A 191 13.93 -23.13 -11.94
C GLN A 191 12.61 -22.41 -11.69
N VAL A 192 12.33 -21.40 -12.50
CA VAL A 192 11.13 -20.58 -12.41
C VAL A 192 10.42 -20.61 -13.75
N ALA A 193 9.09 -20.71 -13.76
CA ALA A 193 8.29 -20.59 -14.97
C ALA A 193 7.31 -19.42 -14.86
N PHE A 194 7.10 -18.71 -15.95
CA PHE A 194 6.10 -17.65 -16.05
C PHE A 194 5.05 -18.03 -17.08
N GLU A 195 3.85 -17.45 -16.96
CA GLU A 195 2.78 -17.53 -17.96
C GLU A 195 3.33 -17.22 -19.36
N VAL A 196 3.94 -16.04 -19.49
CA VAL A 196 4.72 -15.64 -20.66
C VAL A 196 6.05 -15.06 -20.18
N ASN A 197 7.14 -15.50 -20.78
CA ASN A 197 8.41 -14.79 -20.69
C ASN A 197 8.74 -14.17 -22.05
N VAL A 198 8.88 -12.84 -22.09
CA VAL A 198 9.41 -12.14 -23.26
C VAL A 198 10.91 -12.03 -23.09
N ASN A 199 11.66 -12.98 -23.63
CA ASN A 199 13.11 -12.82 -23.71
C ASN A 199 13.45 -11.89 -24.88
N ARG A 200 14.66 -11.31 -24.85
CA ARG A 200 15.21 -10.52 -25.97
C ARG A 200 15.20 -11.24 -27.32
N SER A 201 15.23 -12.57 -27.34
CA SER A 201 15.10 -13.37 -28.57
C SER A 201 13.71 -13.25 -29.20
N ASP A 202 12.70 -12.99 -28.37
CA ASP A 202 11.30 -13.06 -28.72
C ASP A 202 10.79 -11.67 -29.12
N GLU A 203 11.45 -10.58 -28.69
CA GLU A 203 11.14 -9.19 -29.09
C GLU A 203 11.02 -9.03 -30.62
N LEU A 204 11.92 -9.65 -31.38
CA LEU A 204 11.89 -9.58 -32.84
C LEU A 204 10.68 -10.31 -33.43
N GLU A 205 10.35 -11.47 -32.86
CA GLU A 205 9.19 -12.27 -33.27
C GLU A 205 7.88 -11.58 -32.92
N ILE A 206 7.79 -11.00 -31.73
CA ILE A 206 6.66 -10.20 -31.26
C ILE A 206 6.46 -8.97 -32.15
N MET A 207 7.53 -8.22 -32.43
CA MET A 207 7.47 -7.07 -33.32
C MET A 207 7.01 -7.48 -34.73
N GLN A 208 7.50 -8.61 -35.24
CA GLN A 208 7.08 -9.14 -36.54
C GLN A 208 5.61 -9.57 -36.53
N ALA A 209 5.16 -10.29 -35.50
CA ALA A 209 3.77 -10.71 -35.35
C ALA A 209 2.83 -9.51 -35.22
N MET A 210 3.23 -8.46 -34.50
CA MET A 210 2.47 -7.20 -34.43
C MET A 210 2.38 -6.50 -35.79
N LEU A 211 3.45 -6.50 -36.58
CA LEU A 211 3.43 -5.95 -37.93
C LEU A 211 2.63 -6.79 -38.92
N ASP A 212 2.54 -8.11 -38.72
CA ASP A 212 1.81 -9.00 -39.64
C ASP A 212 0.32 -9.11 -39.28
N LEU A 213 -0.01 -9.08 -37.99
CA LEU A 213 -1.35 -9.35 -37.47
C LEU A 213 -2.04 -8.11 -36.90
N GLY A 214 -1.29 -7.18 -36.32
CA GLY A 214 -1.83 -6.00 -35.62
C GLY A 214 -2.10 -4.79 -36.50
N VAL A 215 -1.62 -4.77 -37.75
CA VAL A 215 -1.81 -3.65 -38.68
C VAL A 215 -2.60 -4.03 -39.92
N TYR A 216 -3.32 -3.06 -40.49
CA TYR A 216 -3.95 -3.20 -41.80
C TYR A 216 -2.91 -3.10 -42.92
N SER A 217 -2.86 -4.12 -43.77
CA SER A 217 -1.98 -4.19 -44.95
C SER A 217 -2.74 -4.18 -46.29
N ASP A 218 -4.07 -4.18 -46.24
CA ASP A 218 -4.98 -4.18 -47.40
C ASP A 218 -5.34 -2.76 -47.89
N GLY A 219 -4.78 -1.73 -47.24
CA GLY A 219 -5.04 -0.32 -47.54
C GLY A 219 -6.26 0.27 -46.84
N THR A 220 -6.98 -0.51 -46.03
CA THR A 220 -7.99 0.00 -45.10
C THR A 220 -7.34 0.55 -43.82
N SER A 221 -8.14 1.18 -42.97
CA SER A 221 -7.70 1.81 -41.72
C SER A 221 -8.70 1.54 -40.61
N LEU A 222 -8.31 1.79 -39.35
CA LEU A 222 -9.16 1.56 -38.17
C LEU A 222 -10.58 2.11 -38.33
N LYS A 223 -10.71 3.32 -38.89
CA LYS A 223 -12.01 4.00 -39.12
C LYS A 223 -12.95 3.24 -40.06
N ASP A 224 -12.42 2.35 -40.90
CA ASP A 224 -13.17 1.55 -41.86
C ASP A 224 -13.71 0.26 -41.23
N HIS A 225 -13.22 -0.11 -40.04
CA HIS A 225 -13.53 -1.36 -39.35
C HIS A 225 -14.26 -1.18 -38.02
N ILE A 226 -14.50 0.05 -37.59
CA ILE A 226 -15.33 0.37 -36.42
C ILE A 226 -16.39 1.41 -36.79
N SER A 227 -17.46 1.48 -36.00
CA SER A 227 -18.51 2.47 -36.20
C SER A 227 -18.00 3.90 -36.06
N THR A 228 -18.61 4.82 -36.82
CA THR A 228 -18.23 6.25 -36.80
C THR A 228 -18.34 6.84 -35.40
N ASN A 229 -19.37 6.48 -34.64
CA ASN A 229 -19.55 6.96 -33.27
C ASN A 229 -18.38 6.50 -32.37
N LEU A 230 -18.01 5.21 -32.43
CA LEU A 230 -16.90 4.69 -31.64
C LEU A 230 -15.56 5.35 -32.03
N TYR A 231 -15.34 5.58 -33.33
CA TYR A 231 -14.12 6.26 -33.79
C TYR A 231 -14.05 7.71 -33.29
N GLU A 232 -15.17 8.43 -33.27
CA GLU A 232 -15.22 9.79 -32.71
C GLU A 232 -14.98 9.79 -31.19
N GLU A 233 -15.61 8.87 -30.45
CA GLU A 233 -15.40 8.70 -29.01
C GLU A 233 -13.94 8.38 -28.67
N LEU A 234 -13.32 7.47 -29.44
CA LEU A 234 -11.91 7.12 -29.32
C LEU A 234 -10.99 8.34 -29.48
N LEU A 235 -11.20 9.18 -30.50
CA LEU A 235 -10.37 10.35 -30.74
C LEU A 235 -10.50 11.41 -29.63
N VAL A 236 -11.70 11.56 -29.04
CA VAL A 236 -11.90 12.41 -27.87
C VAL A 236 -11.14 11.85 -26.67
N PHE A 237 -11.22 10.54 -26.45
CA PHE A 237 -10.52 9.87 -25.36
C PHE A 237 -9.00 10.03 -25.45
N LEU A 238 -8.44 9.91 -26.65
CA LEU A 238 -6.99 9.97 -26.89
C LEU A 238 -6.40 11.39 -26.86
N GLN A 239 -7.24 12.43 -26.91
CA GLN A 239 -6.81 13.82 -26.97
C GLN A 239 -5.89 14.27 -25.82
N PRO A 240 -6.15 13.92 -24.54
CA PRO A 240 -5.28 14.29 -23.41
C PRO A 240 -3.89 13.68 -23.48
N TYR A 241 -3.74 12.54 -24.17
CA TYR A 241 -2.48 11.81 -24.36
C TYR A 241 -1.69 12.28 -25.57
N GLU A 242 -2.17 13.31 -26.28
CA GLU A 242 -1.58 13.83 -27.52
C GLU A 242 -1.46 12.78 -28.66
N ILE A 243 -2.28 11.72 -28.62
CA ILE A 243 -2.34 10.67 -29.65
C ILE A 243 -3.34 11.08 -30.73
N GLY A 244 -2.87 11.27 -31.96
CA GLY A 244 -3.67 11.71 -33.10
C GLY A 244 -4.28 10.56 -33.91
N SER A 245 -5.22 10.90 -34.80
CA SER A 245 -5.88 9.93 -35.68
C SER A 245 -4.91 9.18 -36.60
N GLU A 246 -3.81 9.82 -37.01
CA GLU A 246 -2.78 9.21 -37.87
C GLU A 246 -1.97 8.14 -37.12
N ASP A 247 -1.74 8.32 -35.81
CA ASP A 247 -0.93 7.42 -34.99
C ASP A 247 -1.61 6.06 -34.82
N ILE A 248 -2.93 6.05 -34.71
CA ILE A 248 -3.74 4.83 -34.56
C ILE A 248 -4.29 4.27 -35.87
N SER A 249 -4.22 5.03 -36.97
CA SER A 249 -4.94 4.75 -38.23
C SER A 249 -4.69 3.35 -38.80
N ARG A 250 -3.48 2.83 -38.65
CA ARG A 250 -3.03 1.56 -39.24
C ARG A 250 -3.31 0.34 -38.37
N PHE A 251 -3.64 0.53 -37.09
CA PHE A 251 -3.77 -0.56 -36.15
C PHE A 251 -5.18 -1.14 -36.16
N LYS A 252 -5.30 -2.44 -35.90
CA LYS A 252 -6.58 -3.12 -35.68
C LYS A 252 -7.18 -2.74 -34.32
N PRO A 253 -8.52 -2.88 -34.13
CA PRO A 253 -9.18 -2.44 -32.90
C PRO A 253 -8.61 -3.07 -31.62
N TRP A 254 -8.27 -4.36 -31.63
CA TRP A 254 -7.70 -5.04 -30.46
C TRP A 254 -6.33 -4.47 -30.04
N VAL A 255 -5.51 -4.00 -31.00
CA VAL A 255 -4.22 -3.37 -30.69
C VAL A 255 -4.46 -2.05 -29.96
N VAL A 256 -5.40 -1.25 -30.47
CA VAL A 256 -5.74 0.05 -29.88
C VAL A 256 -6.36 -0.13 -28.50
N ALA A 257 -7.19 -1.15 -28.30
CA ALA A 257 -7.74 -1.50 -26.99
C ALA A 257 -6.62 -1.80 -25.97
N ASN A 258 -5.67 -2.66 -26.34
CA ASN A 258 -4.53 -2.98 -25.46
C ASN A 258 -3.63 -1.76 -25.17
N MET A 259 -3.43 -0.88 -26.15
CA MET A 259 -2.68 0.38 -25.95
C MET A 259 -3.37 1.29 -24.93
N ILE A 260 -4.70 1.46 -25.03
CA ILE A 260 -5.48 2.27 -24.09
C ILE A 260 -5.44 1.67 -22.70
N GLN A 261 -5.66 0.35 -22.60
CA GLN A 261 -5.60 -0.35 -21.31
C GLN A 261 -4.24 -0.14 -20.62
N SER A 262 -3.15 -0.27 -21.37
CA SER A 262 -1.78 -0.06 -20.85
C SER A 262 -1.60 1.37 -20.34
N GLN A 263 -2.02 2.36 -21.12
CA GLN A 263 -1.92 3.78 -20.75
C GLN A 263 -2.72 4.11 -19.47
N LEU A 264 -3.89 3.50 -19.33
CA LEU A 264 -4.78 3.68 -18.18
C LEU A 264 -4.23 3.07 -16.89
N LEU A 265 -3.50 1.95 -16.98
CA LEU A 265 -2.82 1.36 -15.84
C LEU A 265 -1.67 2.26 -15.39
N GLU A 266 -0.88 2.77 -16.33
CA GLU A 266 0.24 3.67 -16.04
C GLU A 266 -0.21 4.97 -15.34
N GLU A 267 -1.32 5.59 -15.77
CA GLU A 267 -1.89 6.78 -15.11
C GLU A 267 -2.28 6.54 -13.64
N ARG A 268 -2.60 5.30 -13.29
CA ARG A 268 -2.95 4.89 -11.91
C ARG A 268 -1.72 4.52 -11.07
N GLY A 269 -0.51 4.75 -11.60
CA GLY A 269 0.74 4.43 -10.92
C GLY A 269 1.07 2.94 -10.94
N PHE A 270 0.38 2.17 -11.78
CA PHE A 270 0.66 0.76 -11.98
C PHE A 270 1.74 0.60 -13.03
N GLU A 271 2.90 0.10 -12.61
CA GLU A 271 4.03 -0.15 -13.49
C GLU A 271 4.24 -1.65 -13.62
N ASP A 272 4.31 -2.16 -14.85
CA ASP A 272 4.65 -3.57 -15.13
C ASP A 272 5.98 -3.98 -14.49
N GLN A 273 6.92 -3.03 -14.40
CA GLN A 273 8.20 -3.20 -13.72
C GLN A 273 8.08 -3.48 -12.21
N GLN A 274 6.98 -3.06 -11.59
CA GLN A 274 6.69 -3.29 -10.18
C GLN A 274 5.78 -4.50 -9.94
N SER A 275 5.40 -5.23 -11.01
CA SER A 275 4.56 -6.41 -10.88
C SER A 275 5.27 -7.53 -10.12
N ILE A 276 4.49 -8.36 -9.43
CA ILE A 276 5.00 -9.54 -8.72
C ILE A 276 5.69 -10.52 -9.68
N ALA A 277 5.17 -10.67 -10.90
CA ALA A 277 5.80 -11.47 -11.94
C ALA A 277 7.19 -10.92 -12.31
N ASN A 278 7.29 -9.61 -12.55
CA ASN A 278 8.58 -8.99 -12.87
C ASN A 278 9.56 -9.04 -11.70
N HIS A 279 9.08 -8.89 -10.46
CA HIS A 279 9.91 -9.07 -9.25
C HIS A 279 10.61 -10.44 -9.25
N PHE A 280 9.84 -11.53 -9.41
CA PHE A 280 10.42 -12.87 -9.44
C PHE A 280 11.26 -13.14 -10.69
N LEU A 281 10.94 -12.52 -11.83
CA LEU A 281 11.75 -12.62 -13.05
C LEU A 281 13.15 -12.04 -12.84
N LEU A 282 13.23 -10.80 -12.36
CA LEU A 282 14.51 -10.14 -12.06
C LEU A 282 15.30 -10.91 -10.99
N LYS A 283 14.62 -11.38 -9.94
CA LYS A 283 15.24 -12.21 -8.90
C LYS A 283 15.81 -13.51 -9.48
N ALA A 284 15.07 -14.19 -10.38
CA ALA A 284 15.53 -15.41 -11.03
C ALA A 284 16.75 -15.18 -11.93
N GLU A 285 16.82 -14.05 -12.64
CA GLU A 285 17.99 -13.65 -13.41
C GLU A 285 19.21 -13.39 -12.50
N GLU A 286 19.01 -12.69 -11.38
CA GLU A 286 20.07 -12.40 -10.40
C GLU A 286 20.61 -13.68 -9.75
N ASP A 287 19.72 -14.59 -9.36
CA ASP A 287 20.05 -15.88 -8.76
C ASP A 287 20.58 -16.91 -9.79
N GLY A 288 20.53 -16.60 -11.08
CA GLY A 288 20.95 -17.48 -12.16
C GLY A 288 20.07 -18.74 -12.31
N LYS A 289 18.80 -18.67 -11.87
CA LYS A 289 17.83 -19.75 -12.04
C LYS A 289 17.41 -19.84 -13.49
N LYS A 290 17.14 -21.07 -13.96
CA LYS A 290 16.60 -21.29 -15.30
C LYS A 290 15.18 -20.71 -15.37
N VAL A 291 14.91 -19.86 -16.37
CA VAL A 291 13.59 -19.28 -16.60
C VAL A 291 12.89 -20.00 -17.75
N LEU A 292 11.66 -20.44 -17.50
CA LEU A 292 10.78 -21.13 -18.45
C LEU A 292 9.56 -20.24 -18.78
N SER A 293 8.93 -20.53 -19.91
CA SER A 293 7.65 -19.95 -20.31
C SER A 293 6.63 -21.08 -20.49
N LEU A 294 5.43 -20.91 -19.94
CA LEU A 294 4.33 -21.86 -20.13
C LEU A 294 3.62 -21.64 -21.47
N GLU A 295 3.63 -20.42 -21.98
CA GLU A 295 3.06 -20.04 -23.28
C GLU A 295 4.07 -19.26 -24.12
N GLN A 296 3.80 -19.05 -25.41
CA GLN A 296 4.55 -18.11 -26.23
C GLN A 296 3.77 -16.80 -26.35
N PHE A 297 4.45 -15.65 -26.33
CA PHE A 297 3.78 -14.35 -26.50
C PHE A 297 3.03 -14.26 -27.83
N SER A 298 3.51 -14.95 -28.87
CA SER A 298 2.82 -15.07 -30.16
C SER A 298 1.41 -15.65 -30.04
N ASP A 299 1.17 -16.54 -29.06
CA ASP A 299 -0.13 -17.15 -28.85
C ASP A 299 -1.15 -16.10 -28.39
N HIS A 300 -0.74 -15.13 -27.58
CA HIS A 300 -1.59 -14.01 -27.13
C HIS A 300 -1.98 -13.11 -28.30
N ILE A 301 -1.01 -12.73 -29.14
CA ILE A 301 -1.27 -11.95 -30.37
C ILE A 301 -2.22 -12.69 -31.30
N MET A 302 -2.00 -14.00 -31.47
CA MET A 302 -2.84 -14.83 -32.33
C MET A 302 -4.27 -14.92 -31.81
N LEU A 303 -4.47 -15.06 -30.50
CA LEU A 303 -5.80 -15.11 -29.90
C LEU A 303 -6.56 -13.80 -30.10
N SER A 304 -5.95 -12.64 -29.81
CA SER A 304 -6.60 -11.33 -30.05
C SER A 304 -6.95 -11.11 -31.52
N ASN A 305 -6.12 -11.59 -32.45
CA ASN A 305 -6.38 -11.46 -33.88
C ASN A 305 -7.41 -12.47 -34.42
N LYS A 306 -7.67 -13.59 -33.73
CA LYS A 306 -8.69 -14.58 -34.13
C LYS A 306 -10.12 -14.07 -33.94
N LEU A 307 -10.30 -13.03 -33.13
CA LEU A 307 -11.60 -12.40 -32.91
C LEU A 307 -12.22 -11.92 -34.22
N GLU A 308 -13.51 -12.14 -34.37
CA GLU A 308 -14.29 -11.61 -35.48
C GLU A 308 -14.31 -10.07 -35.43
N PRO A 309 -14.43 -9.37 -36.56
CA PRO A 309 -14.37 -7.90 -36.59
C PRO A 309 -15.33 -7.20 -35.61
N THR A 310 -16.53 -7.75 -35.41
CA THR A 310 -17.52 -7.22 -34.46
C THR A 310 -17.13 -7.43 -33.00
N GLU A 311 -16.37 -8.48 -32.70
CA GLU A 311 -15.84 -8.75 -31.35
C GLU A 311 -14.68 -7.80 -31.06
N GLN A 312 -13.81 -7.56 -32.03
CA GLN A 312 -12.73 -6.57 -31.90
C GLN A 312 -13.26 -5.14 -31.70
N GLU A 313 -14.33 -4.76 -32.41
CA GLU A 313 -15.00 -3.47 -32.20
C GLU A 313 -15.59 -3.37 -30.78
N SER A 314 -16.27 -4.42 -30.33
CA SER A 314 -16.87 -4.48 -28.99
C SER A 314 -15.82 -4.37 -27.88
N LEU A 315 -14.68 -5.05 -28.03
CA LEU A 315 -13.54 -4.96 -27.12
C LEU A 315 -13.06 -3.52 -26.96
N LEU A 316 -12.79 -2.83 -28.08
CA LEU A 316 -12.32 -1.44 -28.04
C LEU A 316 -13.34 -0.50 -27.40
N LYS A 317 -14.63 -0.67 -27.74
CA LYS A 317 -15.72 0.12 -27.15
C LYS A 317 -15.76 -0.04 -25.64
N GLN A 318 -15.68 -1.27 -25.15
CA GLN A 318 -15.71 -1.54 -23.73
C GLN A 318 -14.50 -0.93 -23.00
N THR A 319 -13.30 -1.04 -23.57
CA THR A 319 -12.10 -0.42 -22.98
C THR A 319 -12.30 1.08 -22.73
N LEU A 320 -13.11 1.76 -23.57
CA LEU A 320 -13.48 3.17 -23.37
C LEU A 320 -14.59 3.37 -22.32
N GLU A 321 -15.50 2.41 -22.15
CA GLU A 321 -16.63 2.48 -21.19
C GLU A 321 -16.21 2.12 -19.75
N GLU A 322 -15.28 1.17 -19.56
CA GLU A 322 -14.80 0.68 -18.24
C GLU A 322 -14.10 1.76 -17.39
N ILE A 323 -13.70 2.85 -18.04
CA ILE A 323 -12.93 3.96 -17.50
C ILE A 323 -13.63 4.69 -16.34
N GLN A 324 -14.95 4.48 -16.17
CA GLN A 324 -15.75 5.14 -15.11
C GLN A 324 -16.04 4.28 -13.87
N VAL A 325 -15.69 2.98 -13.86
CA VAL A 325 -16.12 2.04 -12.81
C VAL A 325 -14.95 1.43 -11.99
N ALA A 326 -13.70 1.67 -12.41
CA ALA A 326 -12.57 0.81 -12.06
C ALA A 326 -11.98 0.95 -10.64
N ASP A 327 -11.93 2.13 -10.01
CA ASP A 327 -11.04 2.33 -8.84
C ASP A 327 -11.41 1.46 -7.62
N ARG A 328 -12.72 1.32 -7.32
CA ARG A 328 -13.16 0.48 -6.18
C ARG A 328 -13.02 -1.01 -6.43
N ALA A 329 -13.25 -1.46 -7.66
CA ALA A 329 -13.08 -2.88 -8.02
C ALA A 329 -11.60 -3.29 -7.95
N PHE A 330 -10.70 -2.38 -8.32
CA PHE A 330 -9.25 -2.59 -8.26
C PHE A 330 -8.72 -2.66 -6.82
N GLU A 331 -9.13 -1.73 -5.96
CA GLU A 331 -8.78 -1.76 -4.53
C GLU A 331 -9.26 -3.05 -3.85
N GLN A 332 -10.45 -3.52 -4.23
CA GLN A 332 -10.99 -4.79 -3.75
C GLN A 332 -10.16 -5.98 -4.23
N LEU A 333 -9.78 -6.03 -5.52
CA LEU A 333 -8.91 -7.08 -6.07
C LEU A 333 -7.58 -7.16 -5.32
N ILE A 334 -6.91 -6.02 -5.09
CA ILE A 334 -5.66 -5.96 -4.33
C ILE A 334 -5.89 -6.47 -2.90
N SER A 335 -6.97 -6.05 -2.24
CA SER A 335 -7.32 -6.50 -0.90
C SER A 335 -7.57 -8.02 -0.83
N TYR A 336 -8.34 -8.58 -1.75
CA TYR A 336 -8.59 -10.02 -1.82
C TYR A 336 -7.29 -10.79 -2.04
N TRP A 337 -6.45 -10.33 -2.96
CA TRP A 337 -5.16 -10.95 -3.23
C TRP A 337 -4.20 -10.90 -2.02
N LYS A 338 -4.06 -9.74 -1.36
CA LYS A 338 -3.22 -9.59 -0.16
C LYS A 338 -3.66 -10.55 0.95
N ASN A 339 -4.97 -10.71 1.12
CA ASN A 339 -5.54 -11.58 2.14
C ASN A 339 -5.59 -13.06 1.75
N GLY A 340 -5.31 -13.40 0.49
CA GLY A 340 -5.45 -14.76 -0.04
C GLY A 340 -6.90 -15.25 -0.05
N ASP A 341 -7.84 -14.34 -0.32
CA ASP A 341 -9.28 -14.62 -0.36
C ASP A 341 -9.66 -15.29 -1.68
N ILE A 342 -9.45 -16.60 -1.74
CA ILE A 342 -9.68 -17.43 -2.93
C ILE A 342 -11.15 -17.42 -3.34
N GLU A 343 -12.08 -17.48 -2.38
CA GLU A 343 -13.53 -17.47 -2.65
C GLU A 343 -13.93 -16.16 -3.34
N ALA A 344 -13.44 -15.00 -2.87
CA ALA A 344 -13.73 -13.73 -3.51
C ALA A 344 -13.12 -13.61 -4.92
N LEU A 345 -11.92 -14.18 -5.14
CA LEU A 345 -11.29 -14.19 -6.47
C LEU A 345 -11.99 -15.13 -7.44
N GLU A 346 -12.53 -16.25 -6.96
CA GLU A 346 -13.38 -17.17 -7.72
C GLU A 346 -14.71 -16.51 -8.09
N GLU A 347 -15.37 -15.82 -7.16
CA GLU A 347 -16.57 -15.03 -7.47
C GLU A 347 -16.29 -13.98 -8.56
N LEU A 348 -15.11 -13.33 -8.54
CA LEU A 348 -14.72 -12.40 -9.61
C LEU A 348 -14.52 -13.08 -10.96
N ARG A 349 -13.98 -14.31 -10.99
CA ARG A 349 -13.85 -15.13 -12.22
C ARG A 349 -15.22 -15.49 -12.78
N GLU A 350 -16.15 -15.84 -11.91
CA GLU A 350 -17.48 -16.36 -12.28
C GLU A 350 -18.55 -15.26 -12.42
N ALA A 351 -18.27 -14.03 -12.01
CA ALA A 351 -19.27 -12.99 -11.83
C ALA A 351 -20.14 -12.77 -13.08
N ASP A 352 -21.44 -13.03 -12.92
CA ASP A 352 -22.52 -12.82 -13.90
C ASP A 352 -22.64 -11.37 -14.41
N GLN A 353 -21.95 -10.41 -13.76
CA GLN A 353 -21.89 -9.02 -14.21
C GLN A 353 -21.30 -8.85 -15.62
N TYR A 354 -20.65 -9.89 -16.17
CA TYR A 354 -20.17 -9.96 -17.55
C TYR A 354 -21.07 -10.80 -18.49
N LYS A 355 -22.13 -11.48 -18.00
CA LYS A 355 -23.02 -12.33 -18.81
C LYS A 355 -23.97 -11.55 -19.72
N ASP A 356 -24.40 -10.36 -19.33
CA ASP A 356 -25.27 -9.51 -20.18
C ASP A 356 -24.48 -8.80 -21.31
N LEU A 357 -23.17 -9.01 -21.39
CA LEU A 357 -22.26 -8.24 -22.24
C LEU A 357 -21.44 -9.08 -23.25
N ASP A 358 -21.72 -10.39 -23.39
CA ASP A 358 -21.01 -11.31 -24.32
C ASP A 358 -19.48 -11.43 -24.08
N ILE A 359 -19.01 -11.02 -22.89
CA ILE A 359 -17.59 -11.02 -22.49
C ILE A 359 -17.27 -12.19 -21.57
N SER A 360 -18.25 -12.77 -20.86
CA SER A 360 -18.01 -14.02 -20.13
C SER A 360 -17.52 -15.12 -21.08
N ALA A 361 -17.97 -15.12 -22.34
CA ALA A 361 -17.47 -16.01 -23.38
C ALA A 361 -16.05 -15.62 -23.84
N TYR A 362 -15.72 -14.33 -23.94
CA TYR A 362 -14.38 -13.85 -24.34
C TYR A 362 -13.33 -14.10 -23.25
N MET A 363 -13.59 -13.71 -22.00
CA MET A 363 -12.72 -13.96 -20.86
C MET A 363 -12.64 -15.46 -20.54
N ALA A 364 -13.73 -16.23 -20.66
CA ALA A 364 -13.68 -17.69 -20.55
C ALA A 364 -12.88 -18.33 -21.70
N VAL A 365 -13.05 -17.92 -22.96
CA VAL A 365 -12.25 -18.44 -24.09
C VAL A 365 -10.76 -18.10 -23.94
N LEU A 366 -10.44 -16.91 -23.40
CA LEU A 366 -9.06 -16.51 -23.13
C LEU A 366 -8.47 -17.15 -21.87
N THR A 367 -9.26 -17.74 -20.98
CA THR A 367 -8.74 -18.41 -19.79
C THR A 367 -8.80 -19.92 -19.91
N GLU A 368 -9.87 -20.52 -20.43
CA GLU A 368 -10.04 -21.98 -20.50
C GLU A 368 -9.02 -22.65 -21.44
N ASP A 369 -8.88 -22.21 -22.70
CA ASP A 369 -7.91 -22.81 -23.63
C ASP A 369 -6.47 -22.62 -23.13
N ARG A 370 -6.20 -21.49 -22.46
CA ARG A 370 -4.90 -21.14 -21.88
C ARG A 370 -4.60 -21.94 -20.62
N ASP A 371 -5.59 -22.11 -19.74
CA ASP A 371 -5.52 -22.92 -18.52
C ASP A 371 -5.25 -24.38 -18.88
N VAL A 372 -5.92 -24.91 -19.90
CA VAL A 372 -5.66 -26.26 -20.44
C VAL A 372 -4.23 -26.38 -20.95
N HIS A 373 -3.78 -25.43 -21.78
CA HIS A 373 -2.42 -25.47 -22.34
C HIS A 373 -1.34 -25.38 -21.25
N MET A 374 -1.47 -24.43 -20.32
CA MET A 374 -0.56 -24.27 -19.20
C MET A 374 -0.56 -25.50 -18.30
N THR A 375 -1.73 -26.11 -18.07
CA THR A 375 -1.85 -27.35 -17.30
C THR A 375 -1.08 -28.49 -17.96
N GLU A 376 -1.17 -28.65 -19.28
CA GLU A 376 -0.39 -29.65 -20.01
C GLU A 376 1.12 -29.44 -19.83
N LYS A 377 1.60 -28.18 -19.88
CA LYS A 377 3.00 -27.84 -19.62
C LYS A 377 3.42 -28.10 -18.18
N ILE A 378 2.56 -27.83 -17.21
CA ILE A 378 2.81 -28.13 -15.81
C ILE A 378 2.90 -29.65 -15.58
N ILE A 379 2.07 -30.44 -16.27
CA ILE A 379 2.13 -31.90 -16.24
C ILE A 379 3.46 -32.39 -16.86
N GLU A 380 3.91 -31.83 -17.99
CA GLU A 380 5.24 -32.14 -18.55
C GLU A 380 6.37 -31.90 -17.52
N ILE A 381 6.27 -30.83 -16.71
CA ILE A 381 7.23 -30.53 -15.64
C ILE A 381 7.13 -31.57 -14.51
N LEU A 382 5.92 -31.91 -14.07
CA LEU A 382 5.68 -32.88 -13.00
C LEU A 382 6.08 -34.32 -13.38
N GLU A 383 5.98 -34.69 -14.66
CA GLU A 383 6.30 -36.02 -15.18
C GLU A 383 7.73 -36.14 -15.73
N SER A 384 8.55 -35.10 -15.61
CA SER A 384 9.96 -35.10 -16.04
C SER A 384 10.77 -36.23 -15.41
N GLU A 385 11.67 -36.82 -16.19
CA GLU A 385 12.64 -37.82 -15.69
C GLU A 385 13.73 -37.18 -14.81
N GLU A 386 13.99 -35.88 -14.98
CA GLU A 386 14.92 -35.13 -14.14
C GLU A 386 14.18 -34.60 -12.91
N GLU A 387 14.69 -34.95 -11.71
CA GLU A 387 14.17 -34.44 -10.44
C GLU A 387 14.30 -32.90 -10.40
N GLN A 388 13.16 -32.22 -10.32
CA GLN A 388 13.12 -30.76 -10.36
C GLN A 388 12.04 -30.18 -9.44
N THR A 389 12.39 -29.06 -8.81
CA THR A 389 11.43 -28.17 -8.16
C THR A 389 11.29 -26.91 -9.01
N THR A 390 10.06 -26.57 -9.38
CA THR A 390 9.75 -25.41 -10.21
C THR A 390 8.83 -24.45 -9.46
N PHE A 391 9.20 -23.18 -9.39
CA PHE A 391 8.31 -22.11 -8.91
C PHE A 391 7.63 -21.47 -10.11
N ILE A 392 6.31 -21.53 -10.18
CA ILE A 392 5.52 -21.06 -11.32
C ILE A 392 4.76 -19.81 -10.91
N VAL A 393 4.90 -18.75 -11.70
CA VAL A 393 4.16 -17.49 -11.53
C VAL A 393 3.22 -17.27 -12.71
N VAL A 394 1.93 -17.29 -12.45
CA VAL A 394 0.86 -17.05 -13.44
C VAL A 394 -0.13 -16.03 -12.89
N GLY A 395 -1.03 -15.47 -13.68
CA GLY A 395 -2.14 -14.66 -13.17
C GLY A 395 -3.00 -15.43 -12.16
N SER A 396 -3.42 -14.80 -11.05
CA SER A 396 -4.25 -15.43 -10.01
C SER A 396 -5.56 -16.01 -10.56
N ILE A 397 -6.09 -15.41 -11.62
CA ILE A 397 -7.31 -15.87 -12.28
C ILE A 397 -7.17 -17.31 -12.81
N HIS A 398 -5.98 -17.72 -13.23
CA HIS A 398 -5.68 -19.04 -13.77
C HIS A 398 -5.66 -20.14 -12.70
N LEU A 399 -5.68 -19.78 -11.41
CA LEU A 399 -5.55 -20.71 -10.28
C LEU A 399 -6.82 -20.88 -9.44
N VAL A 400 -7.88 -20.12 -9.72
CA VAL A 400 -9.12 -20.11 -8.91
C VAL A 400 -10.34 -20.47 -9.76
N GLY A 401 -11.33 -21.14 -9.17
CA GLY A 401 -12.60 -21.52 -9.82
C GLY A 401 -12.53 -22.73 -10.74
N ASP A 402 -13.70 -23.06 -11.30
CA ASP A 402 -13.89 -24.17 -12.26
C ASP A 402 -13.04 -23.98 -13.53
N ASN A 403 -12.53 -25.08 -14.08
CA ASN A 403 -11.63 -25.12 -15.25
C ASN A 403 -10.30 -24.37 -15.06
N SER A 404 -9.93 -24.00 -13.83
CA SER A 404 -8.62 -23.44 -13.50
C SER A 404 -7.50 -24.49 -13.59
N ILE A 405 -6.24 -24.06 -13.62
CA ILE A 405 -5.09 -24.97 -13.55
C ILE A 405 -5.18 -25.90 -12.33
N VAL A 406 -5.61 -25.37 -11.18
CA VAL A 406 -5.75 -26.14 -9.94
C VAL A 406 -6.82 -27.22 -10.08
N ASP A 407 -7.97 -26.87 -10.65
CA ASP A 407 -9.08 -27.79 -10.90
C ASP A 407 -8.70 -28.86 -11.93
N LEU A 408 -8.14 -28.45 -13.08
CA LEU A 408 -7.69 -29.33 -14.16
C LEU A 408 -6.61 -30.31 -13.70
N LEU A 409 -5.65 -29.88 -12.87
CA LEU A 409 -4.67 -30.80 -12.27
C LEU A 409 -5.35 -31.82 -11.35
N GLY A 410 -6.35 -31.39 -10.57
CA GLY A 410 -7.19 -32.26 -9.75
C GLY A 410 -7.93 -33.32 -10.57
N GLU A 411 -8.54 -32.93 -11.69
CA GLU A 411 -9.22 -33.85 -12.63
C GLU A 411 -8.26 -34.90 -13.22
N LYS A 412 -6.99 -34.52 -13.42
CA LYS A 412 -5.93 -35.43 -13.89
C LYS A 412 -5.38 -36.33 -12.79
N GLY A 413 -5.85 -36.17 -11.55
CA GLY A 413 -5.51 -37.03 -10.41
C GLY A 413 -4.33 -36.53 -9.56
N TYR A 414 -3.85 -35.31 -9.80
CA TYR A 414 -2.83 -34.69 -8.96
C TYR A 414 -3.44 -34.15 -7.67
N GLN A 415 -2.70 -34.27 -6.56
CA GLN A 415 -3.10 -33.66 -5.29
C GLN A 415 -2.55 -32.24 -5.21
N VAL A 416 -3.43 -31.24 -5.36
CA VAL A 416 -3.09 -29.82 -5.20
C VAL A 416 -3.37 -29.39 -3.76
N LEU A 417 -2.35 -28.91 -3.06
CA LEU A 417 -2.48 -28.45 -1.67
C LEU A 417 -2.24 -26.94 -1.56
N PRO A 418 -2.87 -26.25 -0.59
CA PRO A 418 -2.52 -24.87 -0.28
C PRO A 418 -1.03 -24.76 0.10
N GLY A 419 -0.33 -23.78 -0.48
CA GLY A 419 1.09 -23.58 -0.26
C GLY A 419 1.43 -22.92 1.08
N LEU A 420 0.45 -22.32 1.76
CA LEU A 420 0.61 -21.66 3.07
C LEU A 420 0.35 -22.58 4.27
N VAL A 421 0.26 -23.90 4.07
CA VAL A 421 0.07 -24.88 5.14
C VAL A 421 1.42 -25.51 5.51
N GLN A 422 1.79 -25.48 6.80
CA GLN A 422 2.99 -26.18 7.28
C GLN A 422 2.80 -27.70 7.24
N GLY A 423 3.65 -28.38 6.45
CA GLY A 423 3.76 -29.84 6.41
C GLY A 423 4.43 -30.31 5.12
N THR A 424 5.41 -31.21 5.23
CA THR A 424 5.96 -31.91 4.06
C THR A 424 4.93 -32.89 3.52
N ILE A 425 4.62 -32.78 2.22
CA ILE A 425 3.97 -33.84 1.47
C ILE A 425 5.03 -34.94 1.30
N GLU A 426 4.84 -36.09 1.93
CA GLU A 426 5.68 -37.28 1.76
C GLU A 426 5.40 -38.04 0.47
#